data_AF-A0A6L8LWE9-F1
#
_entry.id   AF-A0A6L8LWE9-F1
#
_cell.length_a   1.000
_cell.length_b   1.000
_cell.length_c   1.000
_cell.angle_alpha   90.00
_cell.angle_beta   90.00
_cell.angle_gamma   90.00
#
_symmetry.space_group_name_H-M   'P 1'
#
loop_
_entity.id
_entity.type
_entity.pdbx_description
1 polymer ?
#
loop_
_entity_poly.entity_id
_entity_poly.type
_entity_poly.pdbx_seq_one_letter_code
_entity_poly.pdbx_strand_id
1 'polypeptide(L)'
;MGKWMMSGSTVSPSNRLKRLVATAVISICFTPSAHAQSADALPIEIIKGFRNDLYVMAERTGGSVEEWNSLEQRAIEALNASLENAGQDAVLSNERGRNALHLAAADGFLFLLDPLLNDDRLRAEINVTDADGLTPYDYAVLALPLTLQACHPESENPFLLVPYMVKLPYYLDRQPFEAILASLERAGADTDLSRARHWWLSKCSNADPAARKGVETSQDLHGSLLDLTEKVLVQKKRQDVDEKVELYKELVEMMPDRTKPSPEEIKDQIRQFYLEAGMSPPS
;
A
#
# COMPACT_ATOMS: atom_id res chain seq x y z
N MET A 1 -31.13 63.79 12.70
CA MET A 1 -32.06 63.71 11.55
C MET A 1 -32.20 62.23 11.22
N GLY A 2 -33.28 61.49 11.44
CA GLY A 2 -34.65 61.80 11.83
C GLY A 2 -35.60 60.91 11.03
N LYS A 3 -36.29 59.98 11.72
CA LYS A 3 -37.48 59.18 11.29
C LYS A 3 -37.18 58.04 10.29
N TRP A 4 -37.81 56.86 10.35
CA TRP A 4 -39.21 56.48 10.59
C TRP A 4 -39.30 55.07 11.25
N MET A 5 -39.98 54.90 12.40
CA MET A 5 -41.37 54.41 12.61
C MET A 5 -41.62 52.97 12.10
N MET A 6 -41.80 51.95 12.97
CA MET A 6 -43.04 51.57 13.71
C MET A 6 -44.17 51.19 12.73
N SER A 7 -44.92 50.08 12.80
CA SER A 7 -45.44 49.32 13.94
C SER A 7 -46.35 48.17 13.45
N GLY A 8 -46.50 47.13 14.27
CA GLY A 8 -47.79 46.44 14.52
C GLY A 8 -48.29 45.45 13.47
N SER A 9 -49.16 44.48 13.74
CA SER A 9 -49.77 43.96 14.96
C SER A 9 -50.40 42.60 14.62
N THR A 10 -50.58 41.79 15.66
CA THR A 10 -51.32 40.52 15.81
C THR A 10 -52.67 40.42 15.07
N VAL A 11 -53.10 39.21 14.68
CA VAL A 11 -54.42 38.58 14.97
C VAL A 11 -54.45 37.11 14.45
N SER A 12 -54.97 36.20 15.27
CA SER A 12 -55.45 34.83 14.99
C SER A 12 -57.00 34.86 15.12
N PRO A 13 -57.87 33.85 14.82
CA PRO A 13 -57.75 32.54 14.16
C PRO A 13 -58.85 32.27 13.08
N SER A 14 -58.80 31.06 12.50
CA SER A 14 -59.95 30.20 12.12
C SER A 14 -60.34 30.03 10.63
N ASN A 15 -60.66 28.75 10.36
CA ASN A 15 -61.60 28.20 9.39
C ASN A 15 -61.17 27.89 7.94
N ARG A 16 -61.11 26.57 7.72
CA ARG A 16 -61.74 25.79 6.63
C ARG A 16 -61.31 26.12 5.19
N LEU A 17 -60.56 25.21 4.58
CA LEU A 17 -61.13 24.26 3.61
C LEU A 17 -60.07 23.21 3.24
N LYS A 18 -60.44 21.94 3.36
CA LYS A 18 -59.65 20.79 2.93
C LYS A 18 -59.41 20.87 1.42
N ARG A 19 -58.16 20.95 0.99
CA ARG A 19 -57.74 20.56 -0.37
C ARG A 19 -56.80 19.37 -0.24
N LEU A 20 -57.24 18.25 -0.81
CA LEU A 20 -56.38 17.09 -1.08
C LEU A 20 -55.22 17.56 -1.94
N VAL A 21 -53.99 17.45 -1.43
CA VAL A 21 -52.77 17.43 -2.23
C VAL A 21 -52.18 16.06 -2.02
N ALA A 22 -52.24 15.24 -3.06
CA ALA A 22 -51.54 13.96 -3.11
C ALA A 22 -50.04 14.27 -3.22
N THR A 23 -49.33 14.18 -2.10
CA THR A 23 -47.87 14.24 -2.08
C THR A 23 -47.34 12.89 -2.55
N ALA A 24 -46.93 12.81 -3.81
CA ALA A 24 -46.11 11.71 -4.30
C ALA A 24 -44.72 11.84 -3.64
N VAL A 25 -44.49 11.05 -2.58
CA VAL A 25 -43.15 10.86 -2.02
C VAL A 25 -42.41 9.96 -2.99
N ILE A 26 -41.55 10.54 -3.81
CA ILE A 26 -40.56 9.80 -4.59
C ILE A 26 -39.54 9.30 -3.56
N SER A 27 -39.75 8.07 -3.10
CA SER A 27 -38.77 7.33 -2.32
C SER A 27 -37.62 6.98 -3.26
N ILE A 28 -36.58 7.80 -3.26
CA ILE A 28 -35.30 7.47 -3.88
C ILE A 28 -34.68 6.38 -3.01
N CYS A 29 -34.94 5.12 -3.38
CA CYS A 29 -34.19 3.99 -2.87
C CYS A 29 -32.75 4.16 -3.34
N PHE A 30 -31.89 4.73 -2.49
CA PHE A 30 -30.46 4.50 -2.57
C PHE A 30 -30.25 3.03 -2.26
N THR A 31 -30.17 2.19 -3.29
CA THR A 31 -29.60 0.85 -3.13
C THR A 31 -28.09 1.03 -3.01
N PRO A 32 -27.47 0.74 -1.85
CA PRO A 32 -26.03 0.61 -1.83
C PRO A 32 -25.67 -0.49 -2.84
N SER A 33 -24.78 -0.16 -3.78
CA SER A 33 -24.22 -1.15 -4.70
C SER A 33 -23.33 -2.08 -3.90
N ALA A 34 -23.95 -3.03 -3.21
CA ALA A 34 -23.29 -4.24 -2.76
C ALA A 34 -22.82 -4.94 -4.04
N HIS A 35 -21.52 -4.84 -4.33
CA HIS A 35 -20.89 -5.76 -5.27
C HIS A 35 -21.05 -7.14 -4.66
N ALA A 36 -22.10 -7.85 -5.05
CA ALA A 36 -22.24 -9.26 -4.78
C ALA A 36 -21.06 -9.93 -5.51
N GLN A 37 -19.95 -10.16 -4.80
CA GLN A 37 -18.91 -11.08 -5.24
C GLN A 37 -19.64 -12.39 -5.51
N SER A 38 -19.60 -12.84 -6.78
CA SER A 38 -20.31 -14.05 -7.20
C SER A 38 -19.85 -15.21 -6.33
N ALA A 39 -20.80 -16.03 -5.87
CA ALA A 39 -20.52 -17.24 -5.08
C ALA A 39 -19.55 -18.22 -5.78
N ASP A 40 -19.31 -18.02 -7.08
CA ASP A 40 -18.43 -18.84 -7.92
C ASP A 40 -17.02 -18.26 -8.11
N ALA A 41 -16.64 -17.21 -7.38
CA ALA A 41 -15.30 -16.62 -7.50
C ALA A 41 -14.23 -17.59 -6.99
N LEU A 42 -13.17 -17.81 -7.78
CA LEU A 42 -12.02 -18.65 -7.39
C LEU A 42 -11.14 -17.95 -6.35
N PRO A 43 -10.36 -18.68 -5.53
CA PRO A 43 -9.49 -18.09 -4.50
C PRO A 43 -8.53 -17.03 -5.06
N ILE A 44 -7.98 -17.27 -6.25
CA ILE A 44 -7.09 -16.33 -6.92
C ILE A 44 -7.77 -15.01 -7.30
N GLU A 45 -9.06 -15.04 -7.66
CA GLU A 45 -9.84 -13.84 -7.99
C GLU A 45 -10.22 -13.05 -6.75
N ILE A 46 -10.43 -13.72 -5.61
CA ILE A 46 -10.70 -13.06 -4.33
C ILE A 46 -9.48 -12.26 -3.86
N ILE A 47 -8.27 -12.83 -3.97
CA ILE A 47 -7.03 -12.13 -3.63
C ILE A 47 -6.82 -10.91 -4.54
N LYS A 48 -7.03 -11.06 -5.86
CA LYS A 48 -6.96 -9.93 -6.81
C LYS A 48 -7.98 -8.85 -6.48
N GLY A 49 -9.21 -9.25 -6.13
CA GLY A 49 -10.28 -8.36 -5.71
C GLY A 49 -9.90 -7.57 -4.47
N PHE A 50 -9.41 -8.24 -3.42
CA PHE A 50 -8.95 -7.59 -2.19
C PHE A 50 -7.81 -6.59 -2.48
N ARG A 51 -6.82 -6.96 -3.29
CA ARG A 51 -5.74 -6.04 -3.68
C ARG A 51 -6.27 -4.76 -4.33
N ASN A 52 -7.27 -4.88 -5.22
CA ASN A 52 -7.88 -3.75 -5.88
C ASN A 52 -8.70 -2.90 -4.90
N ASP A 53 -9.49 -3.53 -4.03
CA ASP A 53 -10.28 -2.85 -2.99
C ASP A 53 -9.38 -2.09 -2.02
N LEU A 54 -8.25 -2.70 -1.60
CA LEU A 54 -7.23 -2.07 -0.76
C LEU A 54 -6.63 -0.84 -1.44
N TYR A 55 -6.28 -0.93 -2.73
CA TYR A 55 -5.77 0.21 -3.50
C TYR A 55 -6.79 1.35 -3.58
N VAL A 56 -8.03 1.06 -3.98
CA VAL A 56 -9.10 2.07 -4.11
C VAL A 56 -9.40 2.74 -2.77
N MET A 57 -9.48 1.96 -1.69
CA MET A 57 -9.69 2.50 -0.35
C MET A 57 -8.52 3.39 0.08
N ALA A 58 -7.28 2.94 -0.13
CA ALA A 58 -6.10 3.69 0.21
C ALA A 58 -5.99 5.02 -0.55
N GLU A 59 -6.35 5.07 -1.84
CA GLU A 59 -6.37 6.33 -2.58
C GLU A 59 -7.43 7.31 -2.06
N ARG A 60 -8.55 6.79 -1.54
CA ARG A 60 -9.68 7.62 -1.10
C ARG A 60 -9.48 8.19 0.30
N THR A 61 -8.98 7.38 1.24
CA THR A 61 -8.94 7.73 2.67
C THR A 61 -7.55 7.60 3.29
N GLY A 62 -6.58 7.01 2.59
CA GLY A 62 -5.33 6.52 3.18
C GLY A 62 -5.49 5.22 3.99
N GLY A 63 -6.73 4.87 4.32
CA GLY A 63 -7.10 3.74 5.15
C GLY A 63 -6.95 3.97 6.65
N SER A 64 -7.92 3.47 7.40
CA SER A 64 -7.82 3.26 8.85
C SER A 64 -7.75 1.78 9.18
N VAL A 65 -7.34 1.46 10.41
CA VAL A 65 -7.33 0.09 10.93
C VAL A 65 -8.71 -0.55 10.82
N GLU A 66 -9.79 0.19 11.08
CA GLU A 66 -11.17 -0.28 10.96
C GLU A 66 -11.56 -0.57 9.51
N GLU A 67 -11.18 0.30 8.56
CA GLU A 67 -11.42 0.08 7.14
C GLU A 67 -10.67 -1.16 6.63
N TRP A 68 -9.41 -1.34 7.04
CA TRP A 68 -8.61 -2.52 6.70
C TRP A 68 -9.24 -3.79 7.27
N ASN A 69 -9.58 -3.82 8.56
CA ASN A 69 -10.21 -4.98 9.19
C ASN A 69 -11.52 -5.35 8.48
N SER A 70 -12.33 -4.36 8.07
CA SER A 70 -13.58 -4.62 7.35
C SER A 70 -13.35 -5.22 5.96
N LEU A 71 -12.33 -4.74 5.23
CA LEU A 71 -11.95 -5.32 3.93
C LEU A 71 -11.40 -6.74 4.08
N GLU A 72 -10.54 -6.97 5.08
CA GLU A 72 -9.94 -8.27 5.37
C GLU A 72 -11.05 -9.29 5.71
N GLN A 73 -11.98 -8.94 6.60
CA GLN A 73 -13.08 -9.80 6.99
C GLN A 73 -13.96 -10.20 5.79
N ARG A 74 -14.29 -9.25 4.92
CA ARG A 74 -15.03 -9.54 3.69
C ARG A 74 -14.28 -10.52 2.78
N ALA A 75 -12.97 -10.35 2.63
CA ALA A 75 -12.16 -11.22 1.79
C ALA A 75 -12.01 -12.63 2.40
N ILE A 76 -11.93 -12.75 3.73
CA ILE A 76 -11.93 -14.04 4.44
C ILE A 76 -13.24 -14.78 4.20
N GLU A 77 -14.38 -14.10 4.35
CA GLU A 77 -15.70 -14.70 4.14
C GLU A 77 -15.86 -15.20 2.70
N ALA A 78 -15.47 -14.38 1.72
CA ALA A 78 -15.47 -14.78 0.31
C ALA A 78 -14.53 -15.97 0.06
N LEU A 79 -13.33 -15.96 0.64
CA LEU A 79 -12.35 -17.03 0.45
C LEU A 79 -12.84 -18.35 1.02
N ASN A 80 -13.40 -18.36 2.23
CA ASN A 80 -13.93 -19.57 2.84
C ASN A 80 -15.06 -20.16 2.00
N ALA A 81 -16.00 -19.32 1.54
CA ALA A 81 -17.07 -19.76 0.65
C ALA A 81 -16.52 -20.32 -0.69
N SER A 82 -15.46 -19.72 -1.22
CA SER A 82 -14.79 -20.21 -2.43
C SER A 82 -14.14 -21.57 -2.23
N LEU A 83 -13.40 -21.76 -1.13
CA LEU A 83 -12.70 -23.02 -0.85
C LEU A 83 -13.67 -24.20 -0.66
N GLU A 84 -14.84 -23.96 -0.08
CA GLU A 84 -15.91 -24.96 0.06
C GLU A 84 -16.48 -25.40 -1.30
N ASN A 85 -16.57 -24.49 -2.28
CA ASN A 85 -17.29 -24.73 -3.54
C ASN A 85 -16.37 -25.01 -4.74
N ALA A 86 -15.11 -24.57 -4.71
CA ALA A 86 -14.24 -24.54 -5.89
C ALA A 86 -13.74 -25.91 -6.37
N GLY A 87 -13.91 -27.00 -5.60
CA GLY A 87 -13.44 -28.33 -6.02
C GLY A 87 -11.95 -28.32 -6.42
N GLN A 88 -11.59 -28.87 -7.58
CA GLN A 88 -10.21 -28.82 -8.07
C GLN A 88 -9.82 -27.47 -8.67
N ASP A 89 -10.77 -26.57 -8.91
CA ASP A 89 -10.48 -25.26 -9.47
C ASP A 89 -9.80 -24.31 -8.45
N ALA A 90 -9.77 -24.70 -7.16
CA ALA A 90 -9.10 -23.97 -6.09
C ALA A 90 -7.59 -23.78 -6.33
N VAL A 91 -6.95 -24.74 -7.01
CA VAL A 91 -5.49 -24.73 -7.28
C VAL A 91 -5.13 -24.10 -8.63
N LEU A 92 -6.10 -23.53 -9.35
CA LEU A 92 -5.85 -22.91 -10.64
C LEU A 92 -4.84 -21.77 -10.54
N SER A 93 -4.00 -21.69 -11.57
CA SER A 93 -2.99 -20.65 -11.73
C SER A 93 -3.39 -19.67 -12.81
N ASN A 94 -2.92 -18.42 -12.67
CA ASN A 94 -3.05 -17.44 -13.74
C ASN A 94 -2.09 -17.73 -14.91
N GLU A 95 -2.11 -16.88 -15.94
CA GLU A 95 -1.27 -17.00 -17.15
C GLU A 95 0.24 -17.00 -16.87
N ARG A 96 0.68 -16.55 -15.70
CA ARG A 96 2.08 -16.61 -15.26
C ARG A 96 2.39 -17.84 -14.42
N GLY A 97 1.46 -18.78 -14.27
CA GLY A 97 1.65 -19.95 -13.41
C GLY A 97 1.52 -19.65 -11.91
N ARG A 98 1.00 -18.48 -11.52
CA ARG A 98 0.82 -18.12 -10.10
C ARG A 98 -0.55 -18.56 -9.61
N ASN A 99 -0.58 -19.39 -8.57
CA ASN A 99 -1.80 -19.78 -7.85
C ASN A 99 -2.12 -18.78 -6.71
N ALA A 100 -3.15 -19.10 -5.90
CA ALA A 100 -3.56 -18.27 -4.77
C ALA A 100 -2.47 -18.08 -3.71
N LEU A 101 -1.67 -19.11 -3.40
CA LEU A 101 -0.56 -19.00 -2.44
C LEU A 101 0.49 -17.98 -2.90
N HIS A 102 0.84 -18.00 -4.19
CA HIS A 102 1.78 -17.02 -4.76
C HIS A 102 1.28 -15.59 -4.55
N LEU A 103 0.00 -15.32 -4.86
CA LEU A 103 -0.54 -13.97 -4.74
C LEU A 103 -0.65 -13.52 -3.28
N ALA A 104 -1.14 -14.37 -2.39
CA ALA A 104 -1.27 -14.03 -0.98
C ALA A 104 0.11 -13.74 -0.34
N ALA A 105 1.12 -14.54 -0.66
CA ALA A 105 2.49 -14.33 -0.19
C ALA A 105 3.12 -13.07 -0.78
N ALA A 106 3.01 -12.86 -2.10
CA ALA A 106 3.59 -11.71 -2.80
C ALA A 106 2.97 -10.38 -2.37
N ASP A 107 1.65 -10.36 -2.15
CA ASP A 107 0.91 -9.14 -1.80
C ASP A 107 0.85 -8.91 -0.28
N GLY A 108 1.42 -9.79 0.55
CA GLY A 108 1.53 -9.60 2.01
C GLY A 108 0.22 -9.89 2.77
N PHE A 109 -0.65 -10.75 2.26
CA PHE A 109 -1.98 -11.01 2.83
C PHE A 109 -1.99 -12.26 3.71
N LEU A 110 -1.31 -12.18 4.87
CA LEU A 110 -1.21 -13.28 5.84
C LEU A 110 -2.58 -13.88 6.19
N PHE A 111 -3.57 -13.02 6.39
CA PHE A 111 -4.93 -13.39 6.79
C PHE A 111 -5.68 -14.22 5.73
N LEU A 112 -5.27 -14.16 4.46
CA LEU A 112 -5.75 -15.06 3.39
C LEU A 112 -4.83 -16.26 3.21
N LEU A 113 -3.53 -16.10 3.46
CA LEU A 113 -2.56 -17.17 3.33
C LEU A 113 -2.83 -18.33 4.29
N ASP A 114 -3.10 -18.05 5.56
CA ASP A 114 -3.31 -19.10 6.56
C ASP A 114 -4.51 -20.01 6.20
N PRO A 115 -5.71 -19.49 5.84
CA PRO A 115 -6.79 -20.32 5.31
C PRO A 115 -6.42 -21.14 4.07
N LEU A 116 -5.64 -20.58 3.13
CA LEU A 116 -5.19 -21.30 1.94
C LEU A 116 -4.24 -22.46 2.31
N LEU A 117 -3.36 -22.27 3.29
CA LEU A 117 -2.43 -23.30 3.76
C LEU A 117 -3.12 -24.41 4.57
N ASN A 118 -4.30 -24.13 5.14
CA ASN A 118 -5.13 -25.14 5.80
C ASN A 118 -5.91 -26.01 4.82
N ASP A 119 -5.99 -25.63 3.54
CA ASP A 119 -6.57 -26.45 2.49
C ASP A 119 -5.54 -27.43 1.91
N ASP A 120 -5.80 -28.72 2.05
CA ASP A 120 -4.85 -29.77 1.62
C ASP A 120 -4.48 -29.70 0.15
N ARG A 121 -5.41 -29.27 -0.72
CA ARG A 121 -5.17 -29.18 -2.17
C ARG A 121 -4.15 -28.08 -2.45
N LEU A 122 -4.33 -26.90 -1.84
CA LEU A 122 -3.43 -25.77 -2.01
C LEU A 122 -2.09 -26.01 -1.30
N ARG A 123 -2.10 -26.62 -0.12
CA ARG A 123 -0.86 -26.96 0.59
C ARG A 123 0.03 -27.91 -0.21
N ALA A 124 -0.54 -28.82 -1.00
CA ALA A 124 0.24 -29.66 -1.91
C ALA A 124 0.99 -28.86 -3.00
N GLU A 125 0.52 -27.65 -3.31
CA GLU A 125 1.07 -26.74 -4.32
C GLU A 125 2.08 -25.73 -3.74
N ILE A 126 2.48 -25.86 -2.47
CA ILE A 126 3.29 -24.87 -1.76
C ILE A 126 4.68 -24.62 -2.39
N ASN A 127 5.21 -25.60 -3.12
CA ASN A 127 6.51 -25.54 -3.77
C ASN A 127 6.41 -25.47 -5.31
N VAL A 128 5.21 -25.30 -5.86
CA VAL A 128 5.07 -25.06 -7.30
C VAL A 128 5.66 -23.70 -7.64
N THR A 129 6.44 -23.67 -8.71
CA THR A 129 7.06 -22.45 -9.24
C THR A 129 6.21 -21.86 -10.35
N ASP A 130 6.14 -20.54 -10.40
CA ASP A 130 5.54 -19.80 -11.50
C ASP A 130 6.48 -19.70 -12.74
N ALA A 131 6.09 -18.92 -13.74
CA ALA A 131 6.87 -18.71 -14.97
C ALA A 131 8.20 -17.96 -14.75
N ASP A 132 8.36 -17.24 -13.63
CA ASP A 132 9.63 -16.64 -13.23
C ASP A 132 10.50 -17.64 -12.43
N GLY A 133 10.02 -18.86 -12.20
CA GLY A 133 10.68 -19.88 -11.41
C GLY A 133 10.56 -19.63 -9.90
N LEU A 134 9.62 -18.81 -9.45
CA LEU A 134 9.47 -18.43 -8.03
C LEU A 134 8.34 -19.21 -7.37
N THR A 135 8.55 -19.63 -6.12
CA THR A 135 7.51 -20.21 -5.25
C THR A 135 6.83 -19.11 -4.41
N PRO A 136 5.73 -19.41 -3.69
CA PRO A 136 5.17 -18.49 -2.69
C PRO A 136 6.18 -18.01 -1.65
N TYR A 137 7.10 -18.89 -1.20
CA TYR A 137 8.15 -18.53 -0.25
C TYR A 137 9.12 -17.50 -0.84
N ASP A 138 9.55 -17.69 -2.09
CA ASP A 138 10.41 -16.73 -2.79
C ASP A 138 9.79 -15.34 -2.86
N TYR A 139 8.48 -15.26 -3.15
CA TYR A 139 7.75 -13.98 -3.17
C TYR A 139 7.68 -13.30 -1.80
N ALA A 140 7.50 -14.08 -0.73
CA ALA A 140 7.50 -13.56 0.64
C ALA A 140 8.87 -13.02 1.04
N VAL A 141 9.95 -13.72 0.68
CA VAL A 141 11.33 -13.26 0.92
C VAL A 141 11.58 -11.93 0.21
N LEU A 142 11.19 -11.85 -1.06
CA LEU A 142 11.36 -10.64 -1.86
C LEU A 142 10.57 -9.46 -1.31
N ALA A 143 9.38 -9.68 -0.75
CA ALA A 143 8.51 -8.66 -0.16
C ALA A 143 8.43 -7.39 -1.02
N LEU A 144 8.19 -7.54 -2.33
CA LEU A 144 8.22 -6.44 -3.28
C LEU A 144 7.35 -5.22 -2.88
N PRO A 145 6.20 -5.38 -2.20
CA PRO A 145 5.45 -4.24 -1.65
C PRO A 145 6.16 -3.43 -0.56
N LEU A 146 7.34 -3.86 -0.11
CA LEU A 146 8.23 -3.16 0.82
C LEU A 146 9.63 -2.90 0.25
N THR A 147 10.07 -3.66 -0.76
CA THR A 147 11.48 -3.65 -1.20
C THR A 147 11.69 -3.12 -2.62
N LEU A 148 10.61 -2.75 -3.33
CA LEU A 148 10.69 -2.31 -4.72
C LEU A 148 11.66 -1.14 -4.92
N GLN A 149 11.75 -0.24 -3.94
CA GLN A 149 12.62 0.93 -4.04
C GLN A 149 14.12 0.59 -3.93
N ALA A 150 14.49 -0.50 -3.25
CA ALA A 150 15.87 -1.02 -3.33
C ALA A 150 16.21 -1.56 -4.73
N CYS A 151 15.22 -2.04 -5.47
CA CYS A 151 15.41 -2.52 -6.84
C CYS A 151 15.53 -1.37 -7.87
N HIS A 152 14.83 -0.26 -7.62
CA HIS A 152 14.74 0.89 -8.52
C HIS A 152 14.92 2.22 -7.76
N PRO A 153 16.11 2.50 -7.20
CA PRO A 153 16.35 3.66 -6.33
C PRO A 153 16.09 5.00 -7.03
N GLU A 154 16.44 5.08 -8.32
CA GLU A 154 16.30 6.29 -9.15
C GLU A 154 14.93 6.40 -9.84
N SER A 155 14.03 5.45 -9.64
CA SER A 155 12.73 5.51 -10.32
C SER A 155 11.88 6.62 -9.73
N GLU A 156 11.55 7.61 -10.54
CA GLU A 156 10.55 8.64 -10.24
C GLU A 156 9.20 8.37 -10.90
N ASN A 157 9.05 7.21 -11.55
CA ASN A 157 7.83 6.89 -12.28
C ASN A 157 6.63 6.82 -11.32
N PRO A 158 5.68 7.79 -11.39
CA PRO A 158 4.55 7.82 -10.47
C PRO A 158 3.62 6.60 -10.67
N PHE A 159 3.58 6.00 -11.86
CA PHE A 159 2.80 4.80 -12.11
C PHE A 159 3.37 3.55 -11.43
N LEU A 160 4.66 3.54 -11.09
CA LEU A 160 5.28 2.49 -10.27
C LEU A 160 5.17 2.81 -8.78
N LEU A 161 5.39 4.08 -8.42
CA LEU A 161 5.48 4.49 -7.01
C LEU A 161 4.12 4.70 -6.34
N VAL A 162 3.15 5.35 -7.01
CA VAL A 162 1.87 5.70 -6.38
C VAL A 162 1.11 4.46 -5.90
N PRO A 163 0.92 3.39 -6.71
CA PRO A 163 0.21 2.20 -6.24
C PRO A 163 0.88 1.51 -5.04
N TYR A 164 2.19 1.67 -4.90
CA TYR A 164 2.97 1.20 -3.76
C TYR A 164 2.77 2.11 -2.55
N MET A 165 2.97 3.41 -2.72
CA MET A 165 2.94 4.40 -1.63
C MET A 165 1.60 4.46 -0.92
N VAL A 166 0.49 4.38 -1.67
CA VAL A 166 -0.85 4.45 -1.06
C VAL A 166 -1.15 3.24 -0.18
N LYS A 167 -0.62 2.06 -0.50
CA LYS A 167 -0.80 0.85 0.31
C LYS A 167 0.25 0.67 1.40
N LEU A 168 1.34 1.43 1.37
CA LEU A 168 2.44 1.31 2.34
C LEU A 168 1.96 1.40 3.81
N PRO A 169 1.04 2.30 4.21
CA PRO A 169 0.52 2.34 5.57
C PRO A 169 -0.07 1.01 6.05
N TYR A 170 -0.79 0.28 5.18
CA TYR A 170 -1.33 -1.04 5.49
C TYR A 170 -0.20 -2.03 5.81
N TYR A 171 0.87 -2.06 5.01
CA TYR A 171 1.99 -2.98 5.22
C TYR A 171 2.83 -2.64 6.45
N LEU A 172 3.02 -1.35 6.74
CA LEU A 172 3.74 -0.91 7.94
C LEU A 172 2.98 -1.22 9.24
N ASP A 173 1.65 -1.16 9.19
CA ASP A 173 0.81 -1.55 10.32
C ASP A 173 0.81 -3.08 10.52
N ARG A 174 0.62 -3.85 9.44
CA ARG A 174 0.50 -5.32 9.51
C ARG A 174 1.82 -6.06 9.68
N GLN A 175 2.93 -5.53 9.17
CA GLN A 175 4.25 -6.17 9.11
C GLN A 175 4.17 -7.68 8.74
N PRO A 176 3.53 -8.03 7.61
CA PRO A 176 3.02 -9.38 7.42
C PRO A 176 4.09 -10.40 7.04
N PHE A 177 5.22 -9.97 6.48
CA PHE A 177 6.13 -10.85 5.76
C PHE A 177 6.90 -11.83 6.66
N GLU A 178 7.32 -11.43 7.86
CA GLU A 178 7.96 -12.36 8.80
C GLU A 178 7.01 -13.49 9.20
N ALA A 179 5.75 -13.15 9.50
CA ALA A 179 4.72 -14.13 9.84
C ALA A 179 4.35 -15.02 8.65
N ILE A 180 4.30 -14.47 7.43
CA ILE A 180 4.10 -15.24 6.19
C ILE A 180 5.22 -16.25 5.98
N LEU A 181 6.49 -15.84 6.12
CA LEU A 181 7.65 -16.72 5.99
C LEU A 181 7.56 -17.87 6.99
N ALA A 182 7.25 -17.55 8.25
CA ALA A 182 7.07 -18.55 9.31
C ALA A 182 5.90 -19.51 9.02
N SER A 183 4.78 -19.02 8.49
CA SER A 183 3.64 -19.87 8.12
C SER A 183 3.96 -20.79 6.95
N LEU A 184 4.65 -20.30 5.92
CA LEU A 184 5.08 -21.12 4.78
C LEU A 184 6.10 -22.18 5.19
N GLU A 185 7.11 -21.82 5.98
CA GLU A 185 8.11 -22.77 6.50
C GLU A 185 7.44 -23.87 7.34
N ARG A 186 6.53 -23.51 8.25
CA ARG A 186 5.78 -24.47 9.06
C ARG A 186 4.89 -25.40 8.23
N ALA A 187 4.42 -24.92 7.08
CA ALA A 187 3.66 -25.71 6.11
C ALA A 187 4.55 -26.58 5.18
N GLY A 188 5.88 -26.51 5.31
CA GLY A 188 6.82 -27.33 4.55
C GLY A 188 7.30 -26.71 3.24
N ALA A 189 7.28 -25.38 3.12
CA ALA A 189 7.89 -24.69 1.99
C ALA A 189 9.40 -24.92 1.93
N ASP A 190 9.93 -25.05 0.71
CA ASP A 190 11.37 -25.00 0.44
C ASP A 190 11.89 -23.57 0.67
N THR A 191 12.83 -23.45 1.60
CA THR A 191 13.40 -22.18 2.05
C THR A 191 14.71 -21.80 1.34
N ASP A 192 15.09 -22.52 0.27
CA ASP A 192 16.26 -22.16 -0.54
C ASP A 192 16.12 -20.76 -1.15
N LEU A 193 16.96 -19.84 -0.67
CA LEU A 193 17.00 -18.45 -1.09
C LEU A 193 17.60 -18.25 -2.49
N SER A 194 18.14 -19.29 -3.12
CA SER A 194 18.87 -19.18 -4.39
C SER A 194 18.00 -18.65 -5.53
N ARG A 195 16.72 -19.04 -5.59
CA ARG A 195 15.78 -18.58 -6.63
C ARG A 195 15.43 -17.11 -6.45
N ALA A 196 14.96 -16.71 -5.27
CA ALA A 196 14.71 -15.31 -4.93
C ALA A 196 15.95 -14.42 -5.16
N ARG A 197 17.13 -14.87 -4.72
CA ARG A 197 18.41 -14.14 -4.90
C ARG A 197 18.73 -13.96 -6.38
N HIS A 198 18.68 -15.04 -7.16
CA HIS A 198 18.95 -14.99 -8.60
C HIS A 198 17.98 -14.04 -9.31
N TRP A 199 16.68 -14.17 -9.00
CA TRP A 199 15.65 -13.32 -9.57
C TRP A 199 15.93 -11.85 -9.26
N TRP A 200 16.18 -11.49 -8.00
CA TRP A 200 16.45 -10.10 -7.61
C TRP A 200 17.68 -9.55 -8.35
N LEU A 201 18.79 -10.30 -8.37
CA LEU A 201 20.02 -9.88 -9.07
C LEU A 201 19.80 -9.72 -10.58
N SER A 202 18.88 -10.49 -11.18
CA SER A 202 18.55 -10.41 -12.60
C SER A 202 17.62 -9.23 -12.95
N LYS A 203 16.63 -8.93 -12.09
CA LYS A 203 15.61 -7.89 -12.35
C LYS A 203 16.04 -6.51 -11.85
N CYS A 204 16.85 -6.45 -10.80
CA CYS A 204 17.32 -5.22 -10.17
C CYS A 204 18.73 -4.86 -10.66
N SER A 205 18.90 -4.80 -11.98
CA SER A 205 20.20 -4.52 -12.62
C SER A 205 20.74 -3.12 -12.31
N ASN A 206 19.85 -2.18 -11.96
CA ASN A 206 20.19 -0.78 -11.74
C ASN A 206 20.52 -0.47 -10.27
N ALA A 207 20.47 -1.46 -9.37
CA ALA A 207 20.90 -1.29 -8.00
C ALA A 207 22.43 -1.06 -7.92
N ASP A 208 22.86 -0.24 -6.96
CA ASP A 208 24.28 0.05 -6.73
C ASP A 208 25.12 -1.24 -6.53
N PRO A 209 26.37 -1.31 -7.04
CA PRO A 209 27.21 -2.51 -6.91
C PRO A 209 27.39 -3.03 -5.48
N ALA A 210 27.43 -2.15 -4.47
CA ALA A 210 27.52 -2.55 -3.07
C ALA A 210 26.23 -3.22 -2.60
N ALA A 211 25.07 -2.68 -3.00
CA ALA A 211 23.77 -3.28 -2.71
C ALA A 211 23.65 -4.68 -3.34
N ARG A 212 24.04 -4.82 -4.61
CA ARG A 212 24.03 -6.10 -5.33
C ARG A 212 24.94 -7.14 -4.66
N LYS A 213 26.15 -6.75 -4.27
CA LYS A 213 27.08 -7.63 -3.53
C LYS A 213 26.51 -8.04 -2.17
N GLY A 214 25.80 -7.12 -1.50
CA GLY A 214 25.06 -7.41 -0.26
C GLY A 214 24.03 -8.52 -0.47
N VAL A 215 23.18 -8.40 -1.49
CA VAL A 215 22.18 -9.43 -1.84
C VAL A 215 22.82 -10.76 -2.23
N GLU A 216 23.89 -10.73 -3.02
CA GLU A 216 24.60 -11.94 -3.46
C GLU A 216 25.15 -12.78 -2.29
N THR A 217 25.66 -12.11 -1.26
CA THR A 217 26.32 -12.77 -0.12
C THR A 217 25.42 -12.96 1.10
N SER A 218 24.19 -12.44 1.05
CA SER A 218 23.29 -12.45 2.20
C SER A 218 22.79 -13.86 2.55
N GLN A 219 22.82 -14.15 3.86
CA GLN A 219 22.19 -15.32 4.47
C GLN A 219 20.73 -15.05 4.87
N ASP A 220 20.41 -13.81 5.23
CA ASP A 220 19.05 -13.32 5.47
C ASP A 220 18.67 -12.35 4.36
N LEU A 221 18.19 -12.93 3.25
CA LEU A 221 17.86 -12.14 2.07
C LEU A 221 16.73 -11.16 2.34
N HIS A 222 15.71 -11.55 3.10
CA HIS A 222 14.57 -10.69 3.40
C HIS A 222 15.00 -9.45 4.20
N GLY A 223 15.67 -9.63 5.35
CA GLY A 223 16.16 -8.53 6.17
C GLY A 223 17.15 -7.64 5.40
N SER A 224 18.02 -8.24 4.60
CA SER A 224 18.97 -7.48 3.77
C SER A 224 18.28 -6.59 2.73
N LEU A 225 17.16 -7.03 2.13
CA LEU A 225 16.41 -6.22 1.18
C LEU A 225 15.65 -5.07 1.87
N LEU A 226 15.14 -5.29 3.08
CA LEU A 226 14.52 -4.23 3.89
C LEU A 226 15.56 -3.17 4.29
N ASP A 227 16.73 -3.59 4.79
CA ASP A 227 17.84 -2.70 5.13
C ASP A 227 18.30 -1.87 3.93
N LEU A 228 18.39 -2.49 2.75
CA LEU A 228 18.74 -1.78 1.52
C LEU A 228 17.68 -0.75 1.17
N THR A 229 16.40 -1.07 1.35
CA THR A 229 15.31 -0.14 1.07
C THR A 229 15.34 1.06 2.01
N GLU A 230 15.55 0.83 3.31
CA GLU A 230 15.73 1.90 4.29
C GLU A 230 16.89 2.83 3.90
N LYS A 231 18.05 2.26 3.52
CA LYS A 231 19.21 3.04 3.07
C LYS A 231 18.89 3.91 1.87
N VAL A 232 18.21 3.35 0.86
CA VAL A 232 17.80 4.11 -0.33
C VAL A 232 16.85 5.25 0.05
N LEU A 233 15.88 4.99 0.92
CA LEU A 233 14.93 6.01 1.39
C LEU A 233 15.64 7.14 2.15
N VAL A 234 16.57 6.80 3.04
CA VAL A 234 17.37 7.79 3.79
C VAL A 234 18.25 8.61 2.84
N GLN A 235 18.89 7.95 1.87
CA GLN A 235 19.71 8.64 0.87
C GLN A 235 18.88 9.60 0.01
N LYS A 236 17.70 9.18 -0.45
CA LYS A 236 16.80 10.04 -1.23
C LYS A 236 16.33 11.24 -0.42
N LYS A 237 15.88 11.01 0.81
CA LYS A 237 15.49 12.10 1.72
C LYS A 237 16.63 13.08 1.93
N ARG A 238 17.87 12.59 2.02
CA ARG A 238 19.07 13.39 2.12
C ARG A 238 19.31 14.23 0.87
N GLN A 239 19.22 13.63 -0.32
CA GLN A 239 19.33 14.32 -1.60
C GLN A 239 18.28 15.44 -1.72
N ASP A 240 17.02 15.18 -1.39
CA ASP A 240 15.95 16.19 -1.43
C ASP A 240 16.27 17.41 -0.54
N VAL A 241 16.88 17.18 0.64
CA VAL A 241 17.31 18.27 1.53
C VAL A 241 18.52 18.99 0.98
N ASP A 242 19.50 18.27 0.45
CA ASP A 242 20.70 18.86 -0.14
C ASP A 242 20.31 19.74 -1.36
N GLU A 243 19.38 19.32 -2.20
CA GLU A 243 18.83 20.11 -3.31
C GLU A 243 18.09 21.37 -2.82
N LYS A 244 17.27 21.24 -1.76
CA LYS A 244 16.60 22.38 -1.11
C LYS A 244 17.62 23.39 -0.56
N VAL A 245 18.73 22.90 0.00
CA VAL A 245 19.83 23.73 0.50
C VAL A 245 20.52 24.47 -0.65
N GLU A 246 20.83 23.80 -1.75
CA GLU A 246 21.46 24.44 -2.91
C GLU A 246 20.55 25.50 -3.55
N LEU A 247 19.26 25.17 -3.76
CA LEU A 247 18.29 26.14 -4.28
C LEU A 247 18.16 27.38 -3.36
N TYR A 248 18.19 27.17 -2.05
CA TYR A 248 18.16 28.28 -1.09
C TYR A 248 19.42 29.16 -1.19
N LYS A 249 20.61 28.56 -1.34
CA LYS A 249 21.86 29.31 -1.54
C LYS A 249 21.82 30.13 -2.83
N GLU A 250 21.40 29.54 -3.93
CA GLU A 250 21.23 30.24 -5.22
C GLU A 250 20.26 31.43 -5.08
N LEU A 251 19.12 31.22 -4.40
CA LEU A 251 18.16 32.28 -4.15
C LEU A 251 18.78 33.43 -3.36
N VAL A 252 19.52 33.12 -2.29
CA VAL A 252 20.20 34.11 -1.45
C VAL A 252 21.28 34.88 -2.21
N GLU A 253 21.97 34.25 -3.14
CA GLU A 253 22.95 34.92 -4.01
C GLU A 253 22.31 35.94 -4.94
N MET A 254 21.10 35.68 -5.41
CA MET A 254 20.33 36.60 -6.26
C MET A 254 19.66 37.76 -5.49
N MET A 255 19.67 37.75 -4.15
CA MET A 255 19.01 38.79 -3.35
C MET A 255 19.83 40.10 -3.33
N PRO A 256 19.17 41.27 -3.40
CA PRO A 256 19.83 42.55 -3.14
C PRO A 256 20.44 42.62 -1.74
N ASP A 257 21.61 43.27 -1.59
CA ASP A 257 22.35 43.36 -0.30
C ASP A 257 21.48 43.80 0.88
N ARG A 258 20.56 44.75 0.65
CA ARG A 258 19.64 45.28 1.69
C ARG A 258 18.65 44.26 2.26
N THR A 259 18.44 43.16 1.55
CA THR A 259 17.48 42.09 1.89
C THR A 259 18.16 40.73 2.07
N LYS A 260 19.45 40.63 1.76
CA LYS A 260 20.20 39.38 1.83
C LYS A 260 20.36 38.96 3.29
N PRO A 261 20.00 37.72 3.66
CA PRO A 261 20.21 37.21 5.00
C PRO A 261 21.70 37.26 5.39
N SER A 262 21.97 37.47 6.67
CA SER A 262 23.32 37.37 7.22
C SER A 262 23.85 35.93 7.11
N PRO A 263 25.18 35.73 7.12
CA PRO A 263 25.77 34.39 7.08
C PRO A 263 25.25 33.43 8.15
N GLU A 264 24.94 33.93 9.35
CA GLU A 264 24.41 33.08 10.43
C GLU A 264 22.94 32.72 10.20
N GLU A 265 22.12 33.62 9.67
CA GLU A 265 20.73 33.31 9.26
C GLU A 265 20.69 32.26 8.15
N ILE A 266 21.62 32.32 7.18
CA ILE A 266 21.73 31.30 6.12
C ILE A 266 22.05 29.94 6.74
N LYS A 267 23.04 29.89 7.64
CA LYS A 267 23.46 28.66 8.31
C LYS A 267 22.35 28.07 9.18
N ASP A 268 21.64 28.92 9.92
CA ASP A 268 20.49 28.49 10.73
C ASP A 268 19.37 27.95 9.85
N GLN A 269 19.07 28.59 8.72
CA GLN A 269 18.06 28.10 7.78
C GLN A 269 18.44 26.76 7.15
N ILE A 270 19.71 26.58 6.76
CA ILE A 270 20.23 25.30 6.27
C ILE A 270 20.08 24.23 7.34
N ARG A 271 20.46 24.53 8.59
CA ARG A 271 20.29 23.61 9.72
C ARG A 271 18.83 23.24 9.92
N GLN A 272 17.90 24.19 9.79
CA GLN A 272 16.47 23.91 9.90
C GLN A 272 15.99 22.95 8.82
N PHE A 273 16.47 23.04 7.58
CA PHE A 273 16.10 22.09 6.53
C PHE A 273 16.46 20.64 6.89
N TYR A 274 17.64 20.42 7.47
CA TYR A 274 18.02 19.09 7.95
C TYR A 274 17.18 18.65 9.16
N LEU A 275 16.93 19.54 10.12
CA LEU A 275 16.14 19.23 11.32
C LEU A 275 14.68 18.90 10.99
N GLU A 276 14.05 19.65 10.09
CA GLU A 276 12.69 19.38 9.58
C GLU A 276 12.60 17.99 8.95
N ALA A 277 13.69 17.54 8.30
CA ALA A 277 13.79 16.22 7.72
C ALA A 277 14.27 15.14 8.71
N GLY A 278 14.44 15.47 9.99
CA GLY A 278 14.93 14.52 11.02
C GLY A 278 16.37 14.06 10.80
N MET A 279 17.20 14.89 10.15
CA MET A 279 18.60 14.60 9.84
C MET A 279 19.54 15.58 10.54
N SER A 280 20.79 15.16 10.72
CA SER A 280 21.87 16.08 11.11
C SER A 280 22.49 16.72 9.87
N PRO A 281 22.79 18.03 9.89
CA PRO A 281 23.52 18.66 8.82
C PRO A 281 24.92 18.03 8.68
N PRO A 282 25.51 18.03 7.47
CA PRO A 282 26.89 17.62 7.28
C PRO A 282 27.83 18.44 8.16
N SER A 283 28.85 17.77 8.72
CA SER A 283 29.90 18.36 9.54
C SER A 283 30.82 19.28 8.75
#